data_AF-A0A7S4RCV5-F1
#
_entry.id   AF-A0A7S4RCV5-F1
#
_cell.length_a   1.000
_cell.length_b   1.000
_cell.length_c   1.000
_cell.angle_alpha   90.00
_cell.angle_beta   90.00
_cell.angle_gamma   90.00
#
_symmetry.space_group_name_H-M   'P 1'
#
loop_
_entity.id
_entity.type
_entity.pdbx_description
1 polymer ?
#
loop_
_entity_poly.entity_id
_entity_poly.type
_entity_poly.pdbx_seq_one_letter_code
_entity_poly.pdbx_strand_id
1 'polypeptide(L)'
;LREIFNVCIRTRSVCPPEVALITGCSGSGKTSLVQTAMNPLREEGFCFISGKFDQHQHAEPLSAIITAFNRYFEGISTSGCEHIDITRNAILEATGDCSGVLRDVFPSLGKIIG
;
A
#
# COMPACT_ATOMS: atom_id res chain seq x y z
N LEU A 1 -2.50 17.16 -10.46
CA LEU A 1 -3.46 16.06 -10.71
C LEU A 1 -3.10 15.26 -11.96
N ARG A 2 -3.05 15.89 -13.15
CA ARG A 2 -2.74 15.21 -14.42
C ARG A 2 -1.42 14.41 -14.41
N GLU A 3 -0.35 14.95 -13.87
CA GLU A 3 0.94 14.24 -13.78
C GLU A 3 0.88 12.97 -12.91
N ILE A 4 0.24 13.05 -11.74
CA ILE A 4 0.07 11.89 -10.83
C ILE A 4 -0.74 10.80 -11.54
N PHE A 5 -1.82 11.19 -12.21
CA PHE A 5 -2.67 10.28 -12.96
C PHE A 5 -1.92 9.60 -14.11
N ASN A 6 -1.13 10.36 -14.88
CA ASN A 6 -0.32 9.84 -15.97
C ASN A 6 0.73 8.82 -15.48
N VAL A 7 1.43 9.13 -14.39
CA VAL A 7 2.40 8.21 -13.77
C VAL A 7 1.73 6.88 -13.42
N CYS A 8 0.55 6.91 -12.77
CA CYS A 8 -0.16 5.70 -12.39
C CYS A 8 -0.69 4.89 -13.60
N ILE A 9 -1.15 5.55 -14.66
CA ILE A 9 -1.66 4.84 -15.84
C ILE A 9 -0.54 4.20 -16.65
N ARG A 10 0.63 4.83 -16.73
CA ARG A 10 1.78 4.26 -17.46
C ARG A 10 2.23 2.92 -16.87
N THR A 11 2.20 2.77 -15.55
CA THR A 11 2.55 1.52 -14.86
C THR A 11 1.55 0.38 -15.09
N ARG A 12 0.41 0.61 -15.74
CA ARG A 12 -0.52 -0.46 -16.16
C ARG A 12 0.03 -1.32 -17.30
N SER A 13 0.93 -0.76 -18.11
CA SER A 13 1.76 -1.52 -19.05
C SER A 13 3.00 -2.03 -18.33
N VAL A 14 3.51 -3.20 -18.68
CA VAL A 14 4.68 -3.86 -18.06
C VAL A 14 5.89 -2.91 -18.09
N CYS A 15 6.02 -2.08 -17.07
CA CYS A 15 6.97 -0.99 -16.95
C CYS A 15 7.64 -1.06 -15.57
N PRO A 16 8.87 -0.54 -15.43
CA PRO A 16 9.53 -0.48 -14.13
C PRO A 16 8.73 0.40 -13.15
N PRO A 17 8.85 0.16 -11.84
CA PRO A 17 8.20 0.99 -10.84
C PRO A 17 8.61 2.46 -10.99
N GLU A 18 7.62 3.36 -10.97
CA GLU A 18 7.83 4.80 -11.06
C GLU A 18 7.73 5.46 -9.67
N VAL A 19 8.47 6.55 -9.47
CA VAL A 19 8.42 7.37 -8.24
C VAL A 19 8.06 8.80 -8.62
N ALA A 20 7.06 9.36 -7.93
CA ALA A 20 6.67 10.76 -8.05
C ALA A 20 6.88 11.49 -6.73
N LEU A 21 7.59 12.63 -6.76
CA LEU A 21 7.83 13.48 -5.59
C LEU A 21 7.02 14.78 -5.72
N ILE A 22 6.24 15.11 -4.69
CA ILE A 22 5.46 16.35 -4.63
C ILE A 22 6.06 17.27 -3.59
N THR A 23 6.64 18.38 -4.05
CA THR A 23 7.29 19.38 -3.20
C THR A 23 6.44 20.64 -3.04
N GLY A 24 6.55 21.33 -1.91
CA GLY A 24 5.85 22.60 -1.66
C GLY A 24 5.83 22.98 -0.18
N CYS A 25 5.42 24.21 0.13
CA CYS A 25 5.38 24.74 1.50
C CYS A 25 4.50 23.92 2.45
N SER A 26 4.77 23.96 3.76
CA SER A 26 3.88 23.36 4.75
C SER A 26 2.47 23.96 4.63
N GLY A 27 1.43 23.14 4.77
CA GLY A 27 0.04 23.58 4.62
C GLY A 27 -0.41 23.86 3.18
N SER A 28 0.44 23.69 2.15
CA SER A 28 0.07 23.95 0.74
C SER A 28 -0.91 22.93 0.13
N GLY A 29 -1.50 22.04 0.92
CA GLY A 29 -2.46 21.05 0.43
C GLY A 29 -1.86 19.84 -0.33
N LYS A 30 -0.57 19.51 -0.16
CA LYS A 30 0.07 18.34 -0.82
C LYS A 30 -0.67 17.03 -0.57
N THR A 31 -1.04 16.76 0.68
CA THR A 31 -1.80 15.57 1.06
C THR A 31 -3.19 15.56 0.39
N SER A 32 -3.87 16.70 0.41
CA SER A 32 -5.18 16.86 -0.24
C SER A 32 -5.08 16.63 -1.75
N LEU A 33 -4.04 17.15 -2.41
CA LEU A 33 -3.80 16.96 -3.84
C LEU A 33 -3.67 15.47 -4.21
N VAL A 34 -2.92 14.70 -3.41
CA VAL A 34 -2.78 13.25 -3.61
C VAL A 34 -4.12 12.56 -3.40
N GLN A 35 -4.83 12.86 -2.31
CA GLN A 35 -6.13 12.26 -2.01
C GLN A 35 -7.16 12.52 -3.11
N THR A 36 -7.21 13.74 -3.66
CA THR A 36 -8.07 14.07 -4.79
C THR A 36 -7.70 13.29 -6.05
N ALA A 37 -6.40 13.06 -6.30
CA ALA A 37 -5.94 12.25 -7.44
C ALA A 37 -6.30 10.76 -7.29
N MET A 38 -6.34 10.24 -6.06
CA MET A 38 -6.63 8.83 -5.80
C MET A 38 -8.07 8.44 -6.13
N ASN A 39 -9.04 9.36 -5.99
CA ASN A 39 -10.46 9.05 -6.23
C ASN A 39 -10.74 8.51 -7.64
N PRO A 40 -10.41 9.22 -8.74
CA PRO A 40 -10.62 8.69 -10.09
C PRO A 40 -9.75 7.46 -10.39
N LEU A 41 -8.57 7.33 -9.76
CA LEU A 41 -7.74 6.14 -9.94
C LEU A 41 -8.35 4.90 -9.27
N ARG A 42 -9.05 5.05 -8.13
CA ARG A 42 -9.79 3.93 -7.51
C ARG A 42 -10.93 3.44 -8.41
N GLU A 43 -11.62 4.36 -9.09
CA GLU A 43 -12.67 4.03 -10.07
C GLU A 43 -12.10 3.22 -11.24
N GLU A 44 -10.85 3.48 -11.63
CA GLU A 44 -10.10 2.72 -12.63
C GLU A 44 -9.54 1.37 -12.13
N GLY A 45 -9.82 1.00 -10.88
CA GLY A 45 -9.42 -0.26 -10.27
C GLY A 45 -8.04 -0.25 -9.61
N PHE A 46 -7.41 0.92 -9.42
CA PHE A 46 -6.14 1.00 -8.71
C PHE A 46 -6.32 0.75 -7.20
N CYS A 47 -5.46 -0.10 -6.65
CA CYS A 47 -5.32 -0.27 -5.22
C CYS A 47 -4.28 0.70 -4.67
N PHE A 48 -4.56 1.30 -3.51
CA PHE A 48 -3.65 2.23 -2.86
C PHE A 48 -3.36 1.81 -1.42
N ILE A 49 -2.08 1.83 -1.09
CA ILE A 49 -1.58 1.66 0.27
C ILE A 49 -0.93 2.99 0.67
N SER A 50 -1.20 3.47 1.88
CA SER A 50 -0.68 4.76 2.35
C SER A 50 -0.07 4.66 3.73
N GLY A 51 1.12 5.25 3.87
CA GLY A 51 1.87 5.35 5.11
C GLY A 51 2.21 6.80 5.41
N LYS A 52 2.26 7.16 6.69
CA LYS A 52 2.75 8.46 7.13
C LYS A 52 4.13 8.26 7.74
N PHE A 53 5.13 8.97 7.22
CA PHE A 53 6.41 9.10 7.90
C PHE A 53 6.27 10.15 9.00
N ASP A 54 6.52 9.74 10.25
CA ASP A 54 6.57 10.64 11.38
C ASP A 54 8.04 10.88 11.73
N GLN A 55 8.50 12.10 11.45
CA GLN A 55 9.89 12.50 11.70
C GLN A 55 10.29 12.39 13.18
N HIS A 56 9.32 12.32 14.11
CA HIS A 56 9.59 12.21 15.54
C HIS A 56 9.64 10.74 16.03
N GLN A 57 9.18 9.79 15.21
CA GLN A 57 9.21 8.34 15.52
C GLN A 57 10.51 7.70 15.05
N HIS A 58 11.63 8.18 15.57
CA HIS A 58 13.00 7.80 15.18
C HIS A 58 13.40 6.33 15.45
N ALA A 59 12.52 5.50 16.00
CA ALA A 59 12.92 4.19 16.53
C ALA A 59 12.83 3.03 15.53
N GLU A 60 11.94 3.09 14.52
CA GLU A 60 11.68 1.94 13.64
C GLU A 60 11.94 2.24 12.16
N PRO A 61 12.97 1.62 11.55
CA PRO A 61 13.16 1.63 10.11
C PRO A 61 11.89 1.15 9.39
N LEU A 62 11.56 1.78 8.26
CA LEU A 62 10.43 1.38 7.41
C LEU A 62 9.06 1.45 8.10
N SER A 63 8.92 2.07 9.27
CA SER A 63 7.67 2.18 10.04
C SER A 63 6.48 2.65 9.20
N ALA A 64 6.69 3.63 8.30
CA ALA A 64 5.66 4.12 7.39
C ALA A 64 5.18 3.02 6.41
N ILE A 65 6.09 2.18 5.92
CA ILE A 65 5.79 1.05 5.02
C ILE A 65 5.07 -0.04 5.80
N ILE A 66 5.59 -0.43 6.97
CA ILE A 66 4.98 -1.43 7.85
C ILE A 66 3.55 -1.05 8.20
N THR A 67 3.34 0.21 8.61
CA THR A 67 2.00 0.75 8.91
C THR A 67 1.08 0.71 7.70
N ALA A 68 1.58 1.06 6.52
CA ALA A 68 0.81 1.06 5.28
C ALA A 68 0.31 -0.35 4.94
N PHE A 69 1.20 -1.34 4.95
CA PHE A 69 0.86 -2.73 4.66
C PHE A 69 -0.04 -3.35 5.72
N ASN A 70 0.18 -3.09 7.01
CA ASN A 70 -0.69 -3.61 8.07
C ASN A 70 -2.14 -3.14 7.89
N ARG A 71 -2.35 -1.86 7.54
CA ARG A 71 -3.69 -1.34 7.22
C ARG A 71 -4.30 -2.00 5.99
N TYR A 72 -3.48 -2.29 4.98
CA TYR A 72 -3.93 -2.99 3.78
C TYR A 72 -4.39 -4.43 4.13
N PHE A 73 -3.61 -5.17 4.91
CA PHE A 73 -3.96 -6.52 5.35
C PHE A 73 -5.21 -6.54 6.23
N GLU A 74 -5.37 -5.59 7.15
CA GLU A 74 -6.60 -5.46 7.95
C GLU A 74 -7.86 -5.27 7.09
N GLY A 75 -7.75 -4.49 6.00
CA GLY A 75 -8.83 -4.33 5.02
C GLY A 75 -9.20 -5.66 4.34
N ILE A 76 -8.20 -6.46 3.97
CA ILE A 76 -8.42 -7.79 3.38
C ILE A 76 -9.09 -8.73 4.38
N SER A 77 -8.64 -8.76 5.64
CA SER A 77 -9.24 -9.61 6.68
C SER A 77 -10.70 -9.27 6.98
N THR A 78 -11.15 -8.06 6.63
CA THR A 78 -12.53 -7.61 6.79
C THR A 78 -13.39 -7.93 5.55
N SER A 79 -12.76 -8.38 4.46
CA SER A 79 -13.44 -8.81 3.24
C SER A 79 -14.05 -10.20 3.44
N GLY A 80 -15.14 -10.55 2.74
CA GLY A 80 -15.86 -11.82 2.97
C GLY A 80 -15.01 -13.10 2.87
N CYS A 81 -15.43 -14.17 3.55
CA CYS A 81 -14.64 -15.40 3.74
C CYS A 81 -14.08 -16.03 2.44
N GLU A 82 -14.85 -16.06 1.35
CA GLU A 82 -14.39 -16.63 0.07
C GLU A 82 -13.21 -15.87 -0.53
N HIS A 83 -13.16 -14.54 -0.36
CA HIS A 83 -12.06 -13.73 -0.84
C HIS A 83 -10.79 -13.90 0.00
N ILE A 84 -10.93 -14.23 1.29
CA ILE A 84 -9.80 -14.43 2.19
C ILE A 84 -9.02 -15.68 1.79
N ASP A 85 -9.68 -16.79 1.45
CA ASP A 85 -9.00 -18.04 1.13
C ASP A 85 -8.20 -17.93 -0.19
N ILE A 86 -8.79 -17.30 -1.21
CA ILE A 86 -8.11 -17.05 -2.48
C ILE A 86 -6.88 -16.17 -2.26
N THR A 87 -7.05 -15.09 -1.48
CA THR A 87 -5.97 -14.14 -1.20
C THR A 87 -4.87 -14.77 -0.35
N ARG A 88 -5.24 -15.58 0.64
CA ARG A 88 -4.31 -16.36 1.46
C ARG A 88 -3.42 -17.23 0.58
N ASN A 89 -4.03 -18.04 -0.28
CA ASN A 89 -3.30 -18.98 -1.14
C ASN A 89 -2.36 -18.24 -2.09
N ALA A 90 -2.82 -17.14 -2.71
CA ALA A 90 -2.00 -16.32 -3.58
C ALA A 90 -0.80 -15.69 -2.83
N ILE A 91 -1.00 -15.22 -1.59
CA ILE A 91 0.09 -14.67 -0.79
C ILE A 91 1.08 -15.76 -0.39
N LEU A 92 0.61 -16.93 0.07
CA LEU A 92 1.48 -18.04 0.44
C LEU A 92 2.31 -18.53 -0.76
N GLU A 93 1.71 -18.65 -1.94
CA GLU A 93 2.41 -19.01 -3.17
C GLU A 93 3.47 -17.97 -3.56
N ALA A 94 3.15 -16.68 -3.46
CA ALA A 94 4.08 -15.61 -3.80
C ALA A 94 5.22 -15.45 -2.78
N THR A 95 4.96 -15.72 -1.49
CA THR A 95 5.93 -15.50 -0.41
C THR A 95 6.79 -16.72 -0.13
N GLY A 96 6.30 -17.93 -0.38
CA GLY A 96 7.02 -19.18 -0.16
C GLY A 96 7.67 -19.25 1.23
N ASP A 97 8.96 -19.52 1.25
CA ASP A 97 9.76 -19.65 2.49
C ASP A 97 9.89 -18.34 3.28
N CYS A 98 9.67 -17.19 2.65
CA CYS A 98 9.74 -15.88 3.31
C CYS A 98 8.50 -15.55 4.15
N SER A 99 7.46 -16.37 4.11
CA SER A 99 6.20 -16.16 4.82
C SER A 99 6.38 -15.96 6.34
N GLY A 100 7.28 -16.72 6.97
CA GLY A 100 7.59 -16.60 8.40
C GLY A 100 8.18 -15.23 8.76
N VAL A 101 9.18 -14.77 8.01
CA VAL A 101 9.83 -13.46 8.22
C VAL A 101 8.84 -12.32 7.97
N LEU A 102 8.02 -12.44 6.93
CA LEU A 102 7.01 -11.43 6.62
C LEU A 102 5.91 -11.35 7.68
N ARG A 103 5.58 -12.46 8.35
CA ARG A 103 4.64 -12.46 9.48
C ARG A 103 5.19 -11.68 10.68
N ASP A 104 6.49 -11.80 10.94
CA ASP A 104 7.14 -11.07 12.05
C ASP A 104 7.18 -9.56 11.77
N VAL A 105 7.36 -9.17 10.50
CA VAL A 105 7.38 -7.76 10.08
C VAL A 105 5.97 -7.17 9.95
N PHE A 106 5.00 -7.96 9.50
CA PHE A 106 3.62 -7.53 9.28
C PHE A 106 2.65 -8.38 10.11
N PRO A 107 2.40 -8.06 11.39
CA PRO A 107 1.54 -8.87 12.25
C PRO A 107 0.13 -9.08 11.69
N SER A 108 -0.41 -8.10 10.95
CA SER A 108 -1.73 -8.22 10.31
C SER A 108 -1.74 -9.21 9.14
N LEU A 109 -0.60 -9.49 8.51
CA LEU A 109 -0.47 -10.55 7.51
C LEU A 109 -0.66 -11.93 8.16
N GLY A 110 -0.13 -12.15 9.36
CA GLY A 110 -0.30 -13.41 10.09
C GLY A 110 -1.77 -13.77 10.32
N LYS A 111 -2.65 -12.77 10.52
CA LYS A 111 -4.10 -12.99 10.65
C LYS A 111 -4.74 -13.53 9.36
N ILE A 112 -4.12 -13.28 8.21
CA ILE A 112 -4.59 -13.78 6.91
C ILE A 112 -4.06 -15.18 6.68
N ILE A 113 -2.74 -15.41 6.82
CA ILE A 113 -2.10 -16.66 6.39
C ILE A 113 -1.97 -17.74 7.46
N GLY A 114 -2.06 -17.40 8.75
CA GLY A 114 -1.84 -18.30 9.89
C GLY A 114 -0.39 -18.34 10.37
#